data_AF-A0A1I6PXU5-F1
#
_entry.id   AF-A0A1I6PXU5-F1
#
_cell.length_a   1.000
_cell.length_b   1.000
_cell.length_c   1.000
_cell.angle_alpha   90.00
_cell.angle_beta   90.00
_cell.angle_gamma   90.00
#
_symmetry.space_group_name_H-M   'P 1'
#
loop_
_entity.id
_entity.type
_entity.pdbx_description
1 polymer ?
#
loop_
_entity_poly.entity_id
_entity_poly.type
_entity_poly.pdbx_seq_one_letter_code
_entity_poly.pdbx_strand_id
1 'polypeptide(L)'
;MLKKKLIALLAVVAVCAWAPLSPLFHTTAHASPDHQAKGDVLKQTIKLAKEGKAVNSGSFRLGSKKSSIISQWGKPESQDQFTLNYEKRKIAFGLNEQGTVHSLFTKDAKLLSVTHDDVAQKLGKPFASDAGAGQYYESYHAGINKVTFQWTRMANPNGELELSSVKIERAH
;
A
#
# COMPACT_ATOMS: atom_id res chain seq x y z
N MET A 1 -51.51 12.41 -50.72
CA MET A 1 -52.84 11.80 -50.91
C MET A 1 -52.66 10.33 -51.26
N LEU A 2 -53.00 9.38 -50.37
CA LEU A 2 -54.05 8.37 -50.60
C LEU A 2 -54.20 7.52 -49.33
N LYS A 3 -55.45 7.29 -48.96
CA LYS A 3 -55.93 6.67 -47.72
C LYS A 3 -56.07 5.16 -47.89
N LYS A 4 -56.12 4.46 -46.74
CA LYS A 4 -57.03 3.36 -46.30
C LYS A 4 -56.22 2.23 -45.65
N LYS A 5 -56.37 2.00 -44.32
CA LYS A 5 -57.40 1.16 -43.65
C LYS A 5 -57.24 -0.31 -44.10
N LEU A 6 -57.13 -1.34 -43.24
CA LEU A 6 -58.06 -1.72 -42.17
C LEU A 6 -57.58 -3.08 -41.53
N ILE A 7 -58.02 -3.32 -40.29
CA ILE A 7 -58.30 -4.61 -39.57
C ILE A 7 -57.18 -5.46 -38.95
N ALA A 8 -57.44 -5.72 -37.66
CA ALA A 8 -56.83 -6.57 -36.65
C ALA A 8 -56.68 -8.06 -36.99
N LEU A 9 -55.79 -8.74 -36.26
CA LEU A 9 -56.13 -10.00 -35.59
C LEU A 9 -55.24 -10.21 -34.36
N LEU A 10 -55.88 -10.53 -33.24
CA LEU A 10 -55.26 -11.05 -32.03
C LEU A 10 -54.66 -12.44 -32.31
N ALA A 11 -53.41 -12.64 -31.90
CA ALA A 11 -52.90 -13.96 -31.59
C ALA A 11 -52.10 -13.85 -30.28
N VAL A 12 -52.79 -14.10 -29.16
CA VAL A 12 -52.14 -14.39 -27.88
C VAL A 12 -51.52 -15.78 -28.02
N VAL A 13 -50.21 -15.83 -28.22
CA VAL A 13 -49.44 -17.07 -28.04
C VAL A 13 -48.70 -16.94 -26.72
N ALA A 14 -49.28 -17.52 -25.68
CA ALA A 14 -48.59 -17.78 -24.43
C ALA A 14 -47.56 -18.91 -24.68
N VAL A 15 -46.30 -18.52 -24.89
CA VAL A 15 -45.19 -19.47 -24.83
C VAL A 15 -44.68 -19.47 -23.40
N CYS A 16 -45.10 -20.49 -22.63
CA CYS A 16 -44.42 -20.88 -21.40
C CYS A 16 -43.03 -21.40 -21.74
N ALA A 17 -42.05 -20.49 -21.86
CA ALA A 17 -40.66 -20.87 -21.86
C ALA A 17 -40.22 -21.06 -20.41
N TRP A 18 -40.13 -22.32 -19.99
CA TRP A 18 -39.32 -22.73 -18.85
C TRP A 18 -37.87 -22.31 -19.12
N ALA A 19 -37.46 -21.15 -18.61
CA ALA A 19 -36.06 -20.86 -18.39
C ALA A 19 -35.60 -21.66 -17.16
N PRO A 20 -34.49 -22.39 -17.22
CA PRO A 20 -33.95 -23.09 -16.06
C PRO A 20 -33.69 -22.04 -14.96
N LEU A 21 -34.25 -22.29 -13.78
CA LEU A 21 -33.80 -21.68 -12.53
C LEU A 21 -32.31 -21.99 -12.41
N SER A 22 -31.48 -21.10 -12.92
CA SER A 22 -30.05 -21.12 -12.63
C SER A 22 -29.96 -20.85 -11.13
N PRO A 23 -29.37 -21.76 -10.34
CA PRO A 23 -29.07 -21.43 -8.95
C PRO A 23 -28.22 -20.15 -8.99
N LEU A 24 -28.77 -19.07 -8.40
CA LEU A 24 -28.03 -17.88 -8.06
C LEU A 24 -26.98 -18.30 -7.03
N PHE A 25 -25.86 -18.82 -7.51
CA PHE A 25 -24.66 -18.92 -6.70
C PHE A 25 -24.17 -17.49 -6.50
N HIS A 26 -24.71 -16.82 -5.48
CA HIS A 26 -24.05 -15.69 -4.87
C HIS A 26 -22.78 -16.23 -4.22
N THR A 27 -21.72 -16.40 -5.03
CA THR A 27 -20.36 -16.49 -4.49
C THR A 27 -20.05 -15.10 -3.95
N THR A 28 -20.44 -14.86 -2.70
CA THR A 28 -19.79 -13.82 -1.90
C THR A 28 -18.35 -14.27 -1.77
N ALA A 29 -17.48 -13.71 -2.61
CA ALA A 29 -16.04 -13.83 -2.46
C ALA A 29 -15.69 -13.21 -1.11
N HIS A 30 -15.77 -14.01 -0.05
CA HIS A 30 -15.28 -13.64 1.27
C HIS A 30 -13.77 -13.52 1.12
N ALA A 31 -13.29 -12.29 0.99
CA ALA A 31 -11.86 -12.01 1.03
C ALA A 31 -11.28 -12.73 2.26
N SER A 32 -10.28 -13.59 2.03
CA SER A 32 -9.66 -14.33 3.12
C SER A 32 -9.20 -13.34 4.20
N PRO A 33 -9.36 -13.66 5.50
CA PRO A 33 -9.02 -12.76 6.60
C PRO A 33 -7.60 -12.15 6.51
N ASP A 34 -6.66 -12.88 5.90
CA ASP A 34 -5.28 -12.43 5.66
C ASP A 34 -5.19 -11.22 4.70
N HIS A 35 -5.90 -11.25 3.56
CA HIS A 35 -5.90 -10.13 2.62
C HIS A 35 -6.53 -8.87 3.22
N GLN A 36 -7.54 -9.03 4.08
CA GLN A 36 -8.13 -7.88 4.77
C GLN A 36 -7.13 -7.24 5.74
N ALA A 37 -6.42 -8.04 6.53
CA ALA A 37 -5.41 -7.55 7.47
C ALA A 37 -4.26 -6.82 6.74
N LYS A 38 -3.77 -7.37 5.63
CA LYS A 38 -2.75 -6.74 4.78
C LYS A 38 -3.25 -5.45 4.14
N GLY A 39 -4.49 -5.45 3.64
CA GLY A 39 -5.14 -4.26 3.11
C GLY A 39 -5.26 -3.14 4.15
N ASP A 40 -5.47 -3.47 5.42
CA ASP A 40 -5.59 -2.48 6.49
C ASP A 40 -4.24 -1.92 6.94
N VAL A 41 -3.17 -2.73 6.98
CA VAL A 41 -1.83 -2.21 7.29
C VAL A 41 -1.32 -1.25 6.21
N LEU A 42 -1.66 -1.50 4.94
CA LEU A 42 -1.34 -0.58 3.84
C LEU A 42 -2.07 0.77 3.95
N LYS A 43 -3.39 0.75 4.22
CA LYS A 43 -4.16 1.98 4.48
C LYS A 43 -3.57 2.76 5.66
N GLN A 44 -3.26 2.07 6.76
CA GLN A 44 -2.67 2.68 7.95
C GLN A 44 -1.33 3.33 7.62
N THR A 45 -0.49 2.66 6.82
CA THR A 45 0.82 3.16 6.41
C THR A 45 0.69 4.44 5.58
N ILE A 46 -0.21 4.47 4.59
CA ILE A 46 -0.48 5.69 3.83
C ILE A 46 -1.03 6.81 4.72
N LYS A 47 -1.92 6.49 5.67
CA LYS A 47 -2.46 7.48 6.62
C LYS A 47 -1.35 8.09 7.49
N LEU A 48 -0.48 7.26 8.06
CA LEU A 48 0.66 7.73 8.86
C LEU A 48 1.63 8.56 8.01
N ALA A 49 1.90 8.11 6.79
CA ALA A 49 2.80 8.82 5.87
C ALA A 49 2.29 10.22 5.51
N LYS A 50 0.96 10.41 5.38
CA LYS A 50 0.36 11.76 5.21
C LYS A 50 0.71 12.70 6.37
N GLU A 51 0.86 12.17 7.58
CA GLU A 51 1.29 12.93 8.78
C GLU A 51 2.82 13.02 8.93
N GLY A 52 3.59 12.45 7.99
CA GLY A 52 5.04 12.35 8.04
C GLY A 52 5.53 11.31 9.05
N LYS A 53 4.70 10.35 9.46
CA LYS A 53 5.03 9.29 10.41
C LYS A 53 5.18 7.94 9.71
N ALA A 54 5.90 7.03 10.34
CA ALA A 54 6.03 5.64 9.92
C ALA A 54 5.42 4.70 10.97
N VAL A 55 5.14 3.46 10.57
CA VAL A 55 4.81 2.42 11.55
C VAL A 55 5.97 2.29 12.53
N ASN A 56 5.64 2.27 13.83
CA ASN A 56 6.56 2.27 14.97
C ASN A 56 7.35 3.58 15.22
N SER A 57 7.05 4.70 14.55
CA SER A 57 7.71 5.99 14.82
C SER A 57 7.19 6.72 16.07
N GLY A 58 6.11 6.22 16.70
CA GLY A 58 5.48 6.83 17.88
C GLY A 58 5.04 8.28 17.61
N SER A 59 5.48 9.21 18.46
CA SER A 59 5.21 10.64 18.29
C SER A 59 6.11 11.32 17.23
N PHE A 60 7.17 10.64 16.78
CA PHE A 60 8.15 11.22 15.87
C PHE A 60 7.72 11.13 14.42
N ARG A 61 8.09 12.16 13.66
CA ARG A 61 7.72 12.37 12.26
C ARG A 61 8.85 13.07 11.51
N LEU A 62 8.70 13.22 10.20
CA LEU A 62 9.52 14.13 9.41
C LEU A 62 9.55 15.51 10.08
N GLY A 63 10.74 16.09 10.20
CA GLY A 63 10.98 17.34 10.93
C GLY A 63 11.35 17.18 12.41
N SER A 64 11.17 16.00 13.02
CA SER A 64 11.60 15.76 14.41
C SER A 64 13.12 15.93 14.59
N LYS A 65 13.56 16.34 15.78
CA LYS A 65 14.98 16.57 16.09
C LYS A 65 15.62 15.31 16.69
N LYS A 66 16.86 15.01 16.29
CA LYS A 66 17.70 13.92 16.84
C LYS A 66 17.73 13.95 18.37
N SER A 67 17.95 15.12 18.95
CA SER A 67 18.01 15.31 20.41
C SER A 67 16.71 14.91 21.11
N SER A 68 15.55 15.27 20.56
CA SER A 68 14.25 14.89 21.12
C SER A 68 14.01 13.38 21.06
N ILE A 69 14.43 12.72 19.97
CA ILE A 69 14.30 11.27 19.82
C ILE A 69 15.13 10.55 20.88
N ILE A 70 16.41 10.91 20.99
CA ILE A 70 17.32 10.30 21.97
C ILE A 70 16.84 10.59 23.40
N SER A 71 16.32 11.78 23.67
CA SER A 71 15.83 12.14 25.00
C SER A 71 14.61 11.30 25.43
N GLN A 72 13.68 10.98 24.53
CA GLN A 72 12.47 10.22 24.90
C GLN A 72 12.66 8.71 24.76
N TRP A 73 13.45 8.24 23.79
CA TRP A 73 13.59 6.81 23.49
C TRP A 73 14.91 6.21 23.97
N GLY A 74 15.85 7.03 24.43
CA GLY A 74 17.20 6.61 24.77
C GLY A 74 18.09 6.45 23.54
N LYS A 75 19.31 5.95 23.78
CA LYS A 75 20.31 5.71 22.73
C LYS A 75 19.82 4.59 21.78
N PRO A 76 19.91 4.77 20.45
CA PRO A 76 19.60 3.71 19.49
C PRO A 76 20.60 2.55 19.59
N GLU A 77 20.21 1.38 19.10
CA GLU A 77 21.10 0.22 19.02
C GLU A 77 22.30 0.50 18.11
N SER A 78 22.09 1.20 17.00
CA SER A 78 23.16 1.71 16.14
C SER A 78 22.84 3.13 15.64
N GLN A 79 23.87 3.94 15.44
CA GLN A 79 23.73 5.28 14.86
C GLN A 79 25.00 5.71 14.13
N ASP A 80 24.82 6.57 13.15
CA ASP A 80 25.89 7.33 12.51
C ASP A 80 25.51 8.84 12.48
N GLN A 81 26.21 9.63 11.68
CA GLN A 81 25.94 11.06 11.53
C GLN A 81 24.53 11.34 10.98
N PHE A 82 24.05 10.49 10.07
CA PHE A 82 22.84 10.67 9.28
C PHE A 82 21.72 9.68 9.63
N THR A 83 21.95 8.73 10.54
CA THR A 83 20.97 7.68 10.82
C THR A 83 20.90 7.34 12.31
N LEU A 84 19.69 7.18 12.83
CA LEU A 84 19.41 6.55 14.13
C LEU A 84 18.63 5.25 13.90
N ASN A 85 19.19 4.09 14.25
CA ASN A 85 18.55 2.80 14.08
C ASN A 85 18.04 2.26 15.42
N TYR A 86 16.72 2.18 15.55
CA TYR A 86 16.06 1.54 16.69
C TYR A 86 15.57 0.14 16.27
N GLU A 87 16.47 -0.83 16.22
CA GLU A 87 16.23 -2.18 15.70
C GLU A 87 15.16 -2.93 16.47
N LYS A 88 15.09 -2.73 17.80
CA LYS A 88 14.03 -3.31 18.64
C LYS A 88 12.65 -2.75 18.32
N ARG A 89 12.60 -1.50 17.82
CA ARG A 89 11.37 -0.83 17.38
C ARG A 89 11.11 -1.00 15.87
N LYS A 90 12.01 -1.68 15.15
CA LYS A 90 11.92 -1.88 13.69
C LYS A 90 11.78 -0.57 12.91
N ILE A 91 12.44 0.49 13.36
CA ILE A 91 12.39 1.83 12.75
C ILE A 91 13.79 2.45 12.70
N ALA A 92 14.08 3.15 11.62
CA ALA A 92 15.24 4.03 11.50
C ALA A 92 14.83 5.45 11.10
N PHE A 93 15.58 6.43 11.60
CA PHE A 93 15.41 7.85 11.30
C PHE A 93 16.60 8.33 10.48
N GLY A 94 16.35 8.67 9.21
CA GLY A 94 17.32 9.38 8.38
C GLY A 94 17.31 10.88 8.72
N LEU A 95 18.48 11.44 8.95
CA LEU A 95 18.72 12.80 9.41
C LEU A 95 19.41 13.61 8.32
N ASN A 96 19.04 14.89 8.21
CA ASN A 96 19.82 15.85 7.46
C ASN A 96 21.00 16.37 8.29
N GLU A 97 21.83 17.24 7.70
CA GLU A 97 22.99 17.85 8.36
C GLU A 97 22.61 18.65 9.63
N GLN A 98 21.39 19.16 9.71
CA GLN A 98 20.87 19.90 10.86
C GLN A 98 20.32 18.99 11.98
N GLY A 99 20.52 17.67 11.87
CA GLY A 99 20.05 16.68 12.85
C GLY A 99 18.53 16.58 12.91
N THR A 100 17.84 16.90 11.81
CA THR A 100 16.39 16.80 11.66
C THR A 100 16.02 15.60 10.79
N VAL A 101 14.98 14.87 11.19
CA VAL A 101 14.45 13.73 10.43
C VAL A 101 13.96 14.20 9.06
N HIS A 102 14.58 13.70 8.00
CA HIS A 102 14.18 13.95 6.60
C HIS A 102 13.59 12.70 5.95
N SER A 103 13.87 11.52 6.50
CA SER A 103 13.32 10.24 6.06
C SER A 103 13.09 9.30 7.25
N LEU A 104 12.12 8.40 7.09
CA LEU A 104 11.81 7.32 8.05
C LEU A 104 11.82 5.99 7.32
N PHE A 105 12.35 4.95 7.94
CA PHE A 105 12.38 3.60 7.38
C PHE A 105 11.81 2.63 8.40
N THR A 106 10.82 1.83 8.00
CA THR A 106 10.22 0.80 8.87
C THR A 106 10.41 -0.60 8.28
N LYS A 107 10.62 -1.55 9.17
CA LYS A 107 10.70 -3.00 8.91
C LYS A 107 9.68 -3.76 9.75
N ASP A 108 8.52 -3.14 9.99
CA ASP A 108 7.43 -3.76 10.75
C ASP A 108 7.00 -5.08 10.11
N ALA A 109 6.91 -6.15 10.89
CA ALA A 109 6.68 -7.49 10.37
C ALA A 109 5.33 -7.61 9.62
N LYS A 110 4.30 -6.86 10.03
CA LYS A 110 3.00 -6.87 9.33
C LYS A 110 3.10 -6.21 7.96
N LEU A 111 3.98 -5.22 7.81
CA LEU A 111 4.28 -4.65 6.50
C LEU A 111 5.12 -5.60 5.67
N LEU A 112 6.15 -6.22 6.23
CA LEU A 112 7.03 -7.14 5.48
C LEU A 112 6.30 -8.39 4.97
N SER A 113 5.14 -8.75 5.54
CA SER A 113 4.27 -9.81 5.02
C SER A 113 3.40 -9.42 3.82
N VAL A 114 3.41 -8.15 3.42
CA VAL A 114 2.64 -7.64 2.27
C VAL A 114 3.37 -8.01 0.97
N THR A 115 2.64 -8.57 0.01
CA THR A 115 3.19 -8.90 -1.32
C THR A 115 3.14 -7.69 -2.26
N HIS A 116 3.87 -7.78 -3.37
CA HIS A 116 3.79 -6.76 -4.43
C HIS A 116 2.37 -6.63 -4.99
N ASP A 117 1.66 -7.75 -5.18
CA ASP A 117 0.27 -7.78 -5.62
C ASP A 117 -0.68 -7.11 -4.63
N ASP A 118 -0.50 -7.32 -3.32
CA ASP A 118 -1.32 -6.65 -2.29
C ASP A 118 -1.16 -5.12 -2.40
N VAL A 119 0.07 -4.63 -2.65
CA VAL A 119 0.33 -3.20 -2.86
C VAL A 119 -0.32 -2.69 -4.15
N ALA A 120 -0.13 -3.38 -5.26
CA ALA A 120 -0.70 -2.99 -6.55
C ALA A 120 -2.24 -2.99 -6.53
N GLN A 121 -2.85 -4.01 -5.94
CA GLN A 121 -4.31 -4.10 -5.79
C GLN A 121 -4.84 -2.98 -4.88
N LYS A 122 -4.10 -2.64 -3.81
CA LYS A 122 -4.59 -1.71 -2.80
C LYS A 122 -4.35 -0.24 -3.13
N LEU A 123 -3.19 0.07 -3.67
CA LEU A 123 -2.71 1.43 -3.91
C LEU A 123 -2.74 1.82 -5.38
N GLY A 124 -2.96 0.86 -6.29
CA GLY A 124 -2.95 1.09 -7.72
C GLY A 124 -1.53 1.20 -8.28
N LYS A 125 -1.37 1.97 -9.34
CA LYS A 125 -0.07 2.17 -10.01
C LYS A 125 0.79 3.17 -9.23
N PRO A 126 2.09 2.90 -9.01
CA PRO A 126 3.01 3.89 -8.43
C PRO A 126 3.21 5.08 -9.38
N PHE A 127 3.50 6.26 -8.82
CA PHE A 127 3.83 7.43 -9.63
C PHE A 127 5.29 7.40 -10.12
N ALA A 128 6.16 6.66 -9.44
CA ALA A 128 7.54 6.43 -9.84
C ALA A 128 7.98 5.04 -9.41
N SER A 129 8.74 4.38 -10.28
CA SER A 129 9.40 3.11 -10.00
C SER A 129 10.83 3.14 -10.50
N ASP A 130 11.73 2.42 -9.83
CA ASP A 130 13.14 2.31 -10.21
C ASP A 130 13.68 0.92 -9.86
N ALA A 131 14.70 0.46 -10.57
CA ALA A 131 15.32 -0.84 -10.38
C ALA A 131 16.85 -0.72 -10.48
N GLY A 132 17.56 -1.30 -9.51
CA GLY A 132 19.03 -1.27 -9.51
C GLY A 132 19.62 -2.12 -8.40
N ALA A 133 20.82 -2.67 -8.64
CA ALA A 133 21.57 -3.46 -7.65
C ALA A 133 20.75 -4.60 -6.98
N GLY A 134 19.88 -5.27 -7.74
CA GLY A 134 19.02 -6.35 -7.22
C GLY A 134 17.84 -5.89 -6.36
N GLN A 135 17.53 -4.59 -6.39
CA GLN A 135 16.41 -3.96 -5.69
C GLN A 135 15.41 -3.40 -6.69
N TYR A 136 14.17 -3.28 -6.26
CA TYR A 136 13.10 -2.61 -6.98
C TYR A 136 12.35 -1.68 -6.04
N TYR A 137 12.02 -0.47 -6.50
CA TYR A 137 11.44 0.59 -5.68
C TYR A 137 10.16 1.07 -6.33
N GLU A 138 9.11 1.25 -5.53
CA GLU A 138 7.84 1.82 -5.98
C GLU A 138 7.37 2.92 -5.05
N SER A 139 7.09 4.09 -5.60
CA SER A 139 6.69 5.27 -4.83
C SER A 139 5.24 5.67 -5.06
N TYR A 140 4.54 5.96 -3.97
CA TYR A 140 3.12 6.33 -3.93
C TYR A 140 2.93 7.65 -3.17
N HIS A 141 1.98 8.47 -3.61
CA HIS A 141 1.69 9.75 -2.96
C HIS A 141 1.02 9.55 -1.60
N ALA A 142 1.44 10.32 -0.61
CA ALA A 142 0.84 10.41 0.72
C ALA A 142 0.76 11.88 1.15
N GLY A 143 -0.16 12.64 0.53
CA GLY A 143 -0.25 14.08 0.75
C GLY A 143 0.99 14.79 0.20
N ILE A 144 1.65 15.60 1.02
CA ILE A 144 2.93 16.26 0.65
C ILE A 144 4.15 15.34 0.79
N ASN A 145 3.94 14.10 1.26
CA ASN A 145 4.98 13.10 1.44
C ASN A 145 4.81 11.99 0.39
N LYS A 146 5.79 11.10 0.29
CA LYS A 146 5.71 9.86 -0.47
C LYS A 146 6.06 8.66 0.39
N VAL A 147 5.50 7.52 0.02
CA VAL A 147 5.84 6.21 0.56
C VAL A 147 6.53 5.42 -0.54
N THR A 148 7.74 4.93 -0.26
CA THR A 148 8.49 4.07 -1.17
C THR A 148 8.57 2.67 -0.58
N PHE A 149 8.02 1.69 -1.29
CA PHE A 149 8.19 0.27 -1.00
C PHE A 149 9.47 -0.21 -1.66
N GLN A 150 10.38 -0.77 -0.87
CA GLN A 150 11.65 -1.32 -1.34
C GLN A 150 11.58 -2.85 -1.36
N TRP A 151 11.63 -3.39 -2.56
CA TRP A 151 11.56 -4.81 -2.87
C TRP A 151 12.95 -5.39 -3.17
N THR A 152 13.12 -6.68 -2.90
CA THR A 152 14.36 -7.42 -3.15
C THR A 152 14.09 -8.74 -3.87
N ARG A 153 15.15 -9.51 -4.14
CA ARG A 153 15.11 -10.86 -4.77
C ARG A 153 14.61 -10.87 -6.22
N MET A 154 14.95 -9.85 -7.01
CA MET A 154 14.71 -9.83 -8.46
C MET A 154 15.43 -10.93 -9.27
N ALA A 155 16.35 -11.69 -8.64
CA ALA A 155 17.21 -12.67 -9.32
C ALA A 155 16.70 -14.13 -9.25
N ASN A 156 15.62 -14.42 -8.53
CA ASN A 156 15.12 -15.79 -8.42
C ASN A 156 14.21 -16.13 -9.62
N PRO A 157 14.38 -17.29 -10.26
CA PRO A 157 13.59 -17.71 -11.43
C PRO A 157 12.09 -17.92 -11.11
N ASN A 158 11.74 -18.00 -9.83
CA ASN A 158 10.35 -18.15 -9.35
C ASN A 158 9.74 -16.80 -8.90
N GLY A 159 10.53 -15.72 -8.94
CA GLY A 159 10.09 -14.36 -9.30
C GLY A 159 9.38 -13.47 -8.28
N GLU A 160 8.97 -13.93 -7.10
CA GLU A 160 8.22 -13.06 -6.18
C GLU A 160 9.11 -12.03 -5.48
N LEU A 161 8.74 -10.76 -5.63
CA LEU A 161 9.35 -9.62 -4.96
C LEU A 161 9.08 -9.68 -3.45
N GLU A 162 10.15 -9.59 -2.66
CA GLU A 162 10.02 -9.52 -1.20
C GLU A 162 10.20 -8.10 -0.69
N LEU A 163 9.23 -7.61 0.08
CA LEU A 163 9.35 -6.31 0.72
C LEU A 163 10.45 -6.36 1.79
N SER A 164 11.43 -5.48 1.70
CA SER A 164 12.51 -5.36 2.69
C SER A 164 12.36 -4.18 3.63
N SER A 165 11.77 -3.10 3.15
CA SER A 165 11.48 -1.92 3.97
C SER A 165 10.47 -1.00 3.28
N VAL A 166 9.89 -0.12 4.10
CA VAL A 166 9.07 1.00 3.63
C VAL A 166 9.73 2.30 4.08
N LYS A 167 9.99 3.18 3.12
CA LYS A 167 10.57 4.52 3.34
C LYS A 167 9.48 5.58 3.24
N ILE A 168 9.56 6.60 4.09
CA ILE A 168 8.68 7.78 4.06
C ILE A 168 9.56 9.02 4.05
N GLU A 169 9.33 9.92 3.09
CA GLU A 169 10.02 11.20 2.97
C GLU A 169 9.14 12.23 2.26
N ARG A 170 9.60 13.48 2.16
CA ARG A 170 8.87 14.52 1.44
C ARG A 170 8.83 14.22 -0.06
N ALA A 171 7.70 14.47 -0.71
CA ALA A 171 7.66 14.47 -2.17
C ALA A 171 8.37 15.73 -2.70
N HIS A 172 9.17 15.58 -3.74
CA HIS A 172 9.83 16.67 -4.45
C HIS A 172 8.98 17.10 -5.64
#